data_AF-C5T090-F1
#
_entry.id   AF-C5T090-F1
#
_cell.length_a   1.000
_cell.length_b   1.000
_cell.length_c   1.000
_cell.angle_alpha   90.00
_cell.angle_beta   90.00
_cell.angle_gamma   90.00
#
_symmetry.space_group_name_H-M   'P 1'
#
loop_
_entity.id
_entity.type
_entity.pdbx_description
1 polymer ?
#
loop_
_entity_poly.entity_id
_entity_poly.type
_entity_poly.pdbx_seq_one_letter_code
_entity_poly.pdbx_strand_id
1 'polypeptide(L)'
;MAYWNSLFPSRKPAGHAGAKAALAANLREPGRMAALRKMVSLSKTDTESILGSGRVPALVVMGTRDPDFPDAAAEASWLGEVLGTEPLIVEGAGHYPHLEMPERVAPALMDFLARLYAS
;
A
#
# COMPACT_ATOMS: atom_id res chain seq x y z
N MET A 1 10.74 -12.47 -6.72
CA MET A 1 9.55 -13.03 -7.39
C MET A 1 8.66 -13.84 -6.46
N ALA A 2 9.21 -14.73 -5.62
CA ALA A 2 8.42 -15.42 -4.59
C ALA A 2 7.84 -14.44 -3.56
N TYR A 3 8.67 -13.50 -3.08
CA TYR A 3 8.24 -12.44 -2.17
C TYR A 3 7.12 -11.54 -2.75
N TRP A 4 7.27 -10.98 -3.95
CA TRP A 4 6.19 -10.19 -4.57
C TRP A 4 4.87 -10.98 -4.71
N ASN A 5 4.95 -12.30 -4.91
CA ASN A 5 3.76 -13.15 -4.92
C ASN A 5 3.12 -13.34 -3.55
N SER A 6 3.90 -13.34 -2.45
CA SER A 6 3.36 -13.48 -1.09
C SER A 6 2.65 -12.22 -0.61
N LEU A 7 2.85 -11.08 -1.28
CA LEU A 7 2.14 -9.82 -1.02
C LEU A 7 0.63 -9.87 -1.32
N PHE A 8 0.15 -10.96 -1.95
CA PHE A 8 -1.26 -11.18 -2.31
C PHE A 8 -1.81 -12.44 -1.61
N PRO A 9 -1.94 -12.42 -0.27
CA PRO A 9 -2.25 -13.60 0.53
C PRO A 9 -3.72 -14.04 0.47
N SER A 10 -4.62 -13.21 -0.07
CA SER A 10 -6.03 -13.55 -0.26
C SER A 10 -6.30 -13.99 -1.68
N ARG A 11 -6.09 -13.11 -2.67
CA ARG A 11 -6.34 -13.46 -4.08
C ARG A 11 -5.50 -12.62 -5.03
N LYS A 12 -5.10 -13.23 -6.13
CA LYS A 12 -4.34 -12.54 -7.18
C LYS A 12 -5.28 -11.81 -8.12
N PRO A 13 -4.99 -10.56 -8.50
CA PRO A 13 -5.80 -9.82 -9.47
C PRO A 13 -5.73 -10.47 -10.86
N ALA A 14 -6.68 -10.11 -11.72
CA ALA A 14 -6.58 -10.41 -13.14
C ALA A 14 -5.27 -9.84 -13.71
N GLY A 15 -4.58 -10.60 -14.55
CA GLY A 15 -3.30 -10.18 -15.14
C GLY A 15 -2.08 -10.30 -14.21
N HIS A 16 -2.21 -10.85 -12.99
CA HIS A 16 -1.09 -11.03 -12.04
C HIS A 16 0.13 -11.71 -12.64
N ALA A 17 -0.07 -12.74 -13.47
CA ALA A 17 1.02 -13.45 -14.14
C ALA A 17 1.76 -12.56 -15.16
N GLY A 18 1.03 -11.74 -15.91
CA GLY A 18 1.61 -10.78 -16.85
C GLY A 18 2.38 -9.68 -16.15
N ALA A 19 1.79 -9.10 -15.10
CA ALA A 19 2.45 -8.11 -14.24
C ALA A 19 3.74 -8.69 -13.61
N LYS A 20 3.70 -9.94 -13.14
CA LYS A 20 4.88 -10.64 -12.63
C LYS A 20 5.98 -10.78 -13.69
N ALA A 21 5.62 -11.17 -14.90
CA ALA A 21 6.56 -11.34 -16.00
C ALA A 21 7.20 -10.00 -16.39
N ALA A 22 6.39 -8.93 -16.47
CA ALA A 22 6.87 -7.57 -16.75
C ALA A 22 7.82 -7.08 -15.65
N LEU A 23 7.47 -7.27 -14.37
CA LEU A 23 8.35 -6.93 -13.24
C LEU A 23 9.67 -7.72 -13.31
N ALA A 24 9.62 -9.00 -13.70
CA ALA A 24 10.81 -9.83 -13.83
C ALA A 24 11.70 -9.40 -15.00
N ALA A 25 11.11 -8.99 -16.12
CA ALA A 25 11.85 -8.43 -17.23
C ALA A 25 12.52 -7.11 -16.82
N ASN A 26 11.78 -6.21 -16.17
CA ASN A 26 12.29 -4.93 -15.73
C ASN A 26 13.47 -5.08 -14.76
N LEU A 27 13.34 -5.93 -13.73
CA LEU A 27 14.41 -6.13 -12.74
C LEU A 27 15.68 -6.81 -13.31
N ARG A 28 15.61 -7.41 -14.50
CA ARG A 28 16.77 -7.96 -15.21
C ARG A 28 17.52 -6.91 -16.03
N GLU A 29 16.91 -5.75 -16.33
CA GLU A 29 17.62 -4.67 -17.02
C GLU A 29 18.84 -4.22 -16.19
N PRO A 30 19.97 -3.90 -16.84
CA PRO A 30 21.17 -3.45 -16.16
C PRO A 30 20.88 -2.30 -15.17
N GLY A 31 21.36 -2.44 -13.93
CA GLY A 31 21.23 -1.41 -12.90
C GLY A 31 19.92 -1.40 -12.11
N ARG A 32 18.82 -2.02 -12.58
CA ARG A 32 17.52 -1.99 -11.88
C ARG A 32 17.53 -2.66 -10.51
N MET A 33 18.15 -3.83 -10.41
CA MET A 33 18.29 -4.53 -9.11
C MET A 33 19.16 -3.73 -8.12
N ALA A 34 20.20 -3.07 -8.61
CA ALA A 34 21.05 -2.21 -7.77
C ALA A 34 20.27 -0.99 -7.27
N ALA A 35 19.48 -0.34 -8.14
CA ALA A 35 18.60 0.76 -7.77
C ALA A 35 17.56 0.33 -6.72
N LEU A 36 16.92 -0.83 -6.90
CA LEU A 36 15.97 -1.39 -5.93
C LEU A 36 16.62 -1.62 -4.56
N ARG A 37 17.80 -2.26 -4.52
CA ARG A 37 18.52 -2.49 -3.26
C ARG A 37 18.88 -1.19 -2.56
N LYS A 38 19.35 -0.19 -3.32
CA LYS A 38 19.65 1.14 -2.78
C LYS A 38 18.41 1.78 -2.17
N MET A 39 17.28 1.77 -2.89
CA MET A 39 16.01 2.30 -2.39
C MET A 39 15.55 1.62 -1.10
N VAL A 40 15.60 0.28 -1.03
CA VAL A 40 15.21 -0.48 0.17
C VAL A 40 16.14 -0.22 1.36
N SER A 41 17.42 0.12 1.11
CA SER A 41 18.38 0.44 2.17
C SER A 41 18.26 1.86 2.73
N LEU A 42 17.49 2.74 2.08
CA LEU A 42 17.28 4.09 2.59
C LEU A 42 16.35 4.06 3.80
N SER A 43 16.68 4.86 4.81
CA SER A 43 15.90 4.94 6.04
C SER A 43 14.51 5.52 5.75
N LYS A 44 13.46 4.89 6.30
CA LYS A 44 12.08 5.40 6.23
C LYS A 44 11.77 6.50 7.25
N THR A 45 12.74 6.80 8.13
CA THR A 45 12.63 7.72 9.28
C THR A 45 12.22 9.15 8.90
N ASP A 46 12.47 9.58 7.67
CA ASP A 46 12.09 10.94 7.24
C ASP A 46 10.57 11.14 7.07
N THR A 47 9.80 10.05 6.93
CA THR A 47 8.36 10.13 6.64
C THR A 47 7.55 10.66 7.83
N GLU A 48 7.94 10.33 9.06
CA GLU A 48 7.28 10.80 10.29
C GLU A 48 7.31 12.33 10.41
N SER A 49 8.42 12.95 10.01
CA SER A 49 8.59 14.41 10.08
C SER A 49 7.68 15.19 9.13
N ILE A 50 7.26 14.57 8.02
CA ILE A 50 6.41 15.18 7.00
C ILE A 50 4.94 15.14 7.43
N LEU A 51 4.51 14.07 8.10
CA LEU A 51 3.11 13.87 8.50
C LEU A 51 2.60 14.93 9.49
N GLY A 52 3.49 15.56 10.27
CA GLY A 52 3.13 16.63 11.21
C GLY A 52 2.93 18.03 10.60
N SER A 53 3.22 18.23 9.30
CA SER A 53 3.38 19.57 8.72
C SER A 53 2.18 20.13 7.94
N GLY A 54 1.14 19.32 7.66
CA GLY A 54 -0.04 19.80 6.93
C GLY A 54 -1.30 18.96 7.15
N ARG A 55 -2.43 19.63 7.41
CA ARG A 55 -3.77 19.01 7.47
C ARG A 55 -4.35 18.87 6.06
N VAL A 56 -3.83 17.93 5.29
CA VAL A 56 -4.46 17.53 4.02
C VAL A 56 -5.43 16.38 4.29
N PRO A 57 -6.62 16.37 3.67
CA PRO A 57 -7.49 15.21 3.74
C PRO A 57 -6.75 13.94 3.28
N ALA A 58 -6.87 12.87 4.06
CA ALA A 58 -6.20 11.61 3.78
C ALA A 58 -7.14 10.40 3.95
N LEU A 59 -6.88 9.36 3.17
CA LEU A 59 -7.50 8.04 3.31
C LEU A 59 -6.37 7.01 3.50
N VAL A 60 -6.34 6.38 4.67
CA VAL A 60 -5.45 5.26 4.95
C VAL A 60 -6.18 3.97 4.58
N VAL A 61 -5.55 3.10 3.79
CA VAL A 61 -6.08 1.78 3.43
C VAL A 61 -5.03 0.74 3.74
N MET A 62 -5.37 -0.26 4.56
CA MET A 62 -4.42 -1.27 5.02
C MET A 62 -5.05 -2.67 5.01
N GLY A 63 -4.29 -3.68 4.57
CA GLY A 63 -4.69 -5.08 4.67
C GLY A 63 -4.20 -5.71 5.97
N THR A 64 -5.03 -6.52 6.65
CA THR A 64 -4.64 -7.13 7.94
C THR A 64 -3.52 -8.17 7.85
N ARG A 65 -3.20 -8.63 6.64
CA ARG A 65 -2.16 -9.64 6.36
C ARG A 65 -1.00 -9.06 5.56
N ASP A 66 -0.78 -7.75 5.60
CA ASP A 66 0.39 -7.12 4.98
C ASP A 66 1.67 -7.59 5.69
N PRO A 67 2.56 -8.35 5.01
CA PRO A 67 3.76 -8.91 5.65
C PRO A 67 4.85 -7.86 5.88
N ASP A 68 4.68 -6.63 5.39
CA ASP A 68 5.66 -5.56 5.58
C ASP A 68 5.55 -4.94 6.98
N PHE A 69 4.45 -5.21 7.71
CA PHE A 69 4.19 -4.72 9.05
C PHE A 69 4.01 -5.88 10.04
N PRO A 70 4.67 -5.87 11.21
CA PRO A 70 4.43 -6.86 12.26
C PRO A 70 2.98 -6.84 12.75
N ASP A 71 2.39 -5.65 12.83
CA ASP A 71 0.97 -5.42 13.13
C ASP A 71 0.43 -4.32 12.22
N ALA A 72 -0.15 -4.75 11.09
CA ALA A 72 -0.70 -3.83 10.10
C ALA A 72 -1.90 -3.02 10.63
N ALA A 73 -2.68 -3.56 11.57
CA ALA A 73 -3.85 -2.87 12.12
C ALA A 73 -3.42 -1.77 13.10
N ALA A 74 -2.41 -2.04 13.93
CA ALA A 74 -1.82 -1.03 14.80
C ALA A 74 -1.18 0.11 14.00
N GLU A 75 -0.43 -0.22 12.94
CA GLU A 75 0.17 0.78 12.04
C GLU A 75 -0.90 1.67 11.39
N ALA A 76 -1.98 1.07 10.88
CA ALA A 76 -3.07 1.81 10.26
C ALA A 76 -3.78 2.74 11.25
N SER A 77 -3.98 2.28 12.49
CA SER A 77 -4.58 3.07 13.57
C SER A 77 -3.69 4.28 13.91
N TRP A 78 -2.38 4.07 14.06
CA TRP A 78 -1.43 5.15 14.31
C TRP A 78 -1.41 6.18 13.16
N LEU A 79 -1.38 5.74 11.91
CA LEU A 79 -1.46 6.63 10.75
C LEU A 79 -2.79 7.41 10.74
N GLY A 80 -3.89 6.77 11.11
CA GLY A 80 -5.20 7.39 11.25
C GLY A 80 -5.20 8.52 12.29
N GLU A 81 -4.63 8.27 13.47
CA GLU A 81 -4.49 9.28 14.53
C GLU A 81 -3.64 10.47 14.08
N VAL A 82 -2.48 10.20 13.48
CA VAL A 82 -1.56 11.24 12.99
C VAL A 82 -2.20 12.11 11.90
N LEU A 83 -2.98 11.49 11.01
CA LEU A 83 -3.62 12.17 9.88
C LEU A 83 -5.02 12.71 10.19
N GLY A 84 -5.58 12.39 11.36
CA GLY A 84 -6.96 12.75 11.72
C GLY A 84 -8.00 12.09 10.81
N THR A 85 -7.80 10.83 10.43
CA THR A 85 -8.69 10.07 9.54
C THR A 85 -8.97 8.67 10.09
N GLU A 86 -10.13 8.12 9.76
CA GLU A 86 -10.45 6.73 10.09
C GLU A 86 -9.84 5.81 9.01
N PRO A 87 -8.96 4.87 9.38
CA PRO A 87 -8.35 3.95 8.42
C PRO A 87 -9.37 2.92 7.90
N LEU A 88 -9.29 2.62 6.61
CA LEU A 88 -9.98 1.48 6.01
C LEU A 88 -9.14 0.21 6.19
N ILE A 89 -9.51 -0.61 7.17
CA ILE A 89 -8.91 -1.93 7.39
C ILE A 89 -9.61 -3.00 6.53
N VAL A 90 -8.85 -3.58 5.60
CA VAL A 90 -9.31 -4.61 4.67
C VAL A 90 -8.91 -5.98 5.19
N GLU A 91 -9.76 -6.55 6.05
CA GLU A 91 -9.63 -7.92 6.56
C GLU A 91 -9.22 -8.95 5.49
N GLY A 92 -8.19 -9.73 5.78
CA GLY A 92 -7.63 -10.78 4.92
C GLY A 92 -6.72 -10.30 3.79
N ALA A 93 -6.79 -9.03 3.38
CA ALA A 93 -5.91 -8.52 2.33
C ALA A 93 -4.46 -8.37 2.83
N GLY A 94 -3.49 -8.48 1.92
CA GLY A 94 -2.09 -8.19 2.16
C GLY A 94 -1.73 -6.78 1.73
N HIS A 95 -0.57 -6.66 1.08
CA HIS A 95 0.08 -5.39 0.78
C HIS A 95 -0.62 -4.56 -0.29
N TYR A 96 -1.44 -5.18 -1.15
CA TYR A 96 -2.18 -4.48 -2.20
C TYR A 96 -3.70 -4.65 -2.06
N PRO A 97 -4.34 -4.11 -1.00
CA PRO A 97 -5.78 -4.29 -0.77
C PRO A 97 -6.65 -3.85 -1.95
N HIS A 98 -6.25 -2.82 -2.68
CA HIS A 98 -6.97 -2.30 -3.84
C HIS A 98 -6.96 -3.24 -5.05
N LEU A 99 -5.93 -4.10 -5.18
CA LEU A 99 -5.87 -5.13 -6.23
C LEU A 99 -6.52 -6.43 -5.76
N GLU A 100 -6.33 -6.77 -4.49
CA GLU A 100 -6.90 -7.99 -3.92
C GLU A 100 -8.40 -7.87 -3.75
N MET A 101 -8.92 -6.83 -3.12
CA MET A 101 -10.34 -6.66 -2.80
C MET A 101 -10.88 -5.30 -3.28
N PRO A 102 -10.83 -5.00 -4.60
CA PRO A 102 -11.33 -3.74 -5.17
C PRO A 102 -12.78 -3.42 -4.76
N GLU A 103 -13.64 -4.42 -4.59
CA GLU A 103 -15.02 -4.26 -4.11
C GLU A 103 -15.13 -3.65 -2.70
N ARG A 104 -14.07 -3.78 -1.88
CA ARG A 104 -13.99 -3.18 -0.55
C ARG A 104 -13.30 -1.81 -0.57
N VAL A 105 -12.33 -1.63 -1.46
CA VAL A 105 -11.50 -0.41 -1.51
C VAL A 105 -12.09 0.66 -2.42
N ALA A 106 -12.58 0.29 -3.60
CA ALA A 106 -13.04 1.24 -4.61
C ALA A 106 -14.20 2.13 -4.11
N PRO A 107 -15.23 1.61 -3.41
CA PRO A 107 -16.30 2.47 -2.89
C PRO A 107 -15.77 3.54 -1.92
N ALA A 108 -14.92 3.15 -0.97
CA ALA A 108 -14.35 4.08 0.01
C ALA A 108 -13.43 5.13 -0.64
N LEU A 109 -12.67 4.74 -1.67
CA LEU A 109 -11.85 5.66 -2.44
C LEU A 109 -12.72 6.67 -3.21
N MET A 110 -13.78 6.20 -3.87
CA MET A 110 -14.71 7.08 -4.60
C MET A 110 -15.43 8.04 -3.67
N ASP A 111 -15.88 7.57 -2.50
CA ASP A 111 -16.52 8.40 -1.48
C ASP A 111 -15.55 9.46 -0.92
N PHE A 112 -14.28 9.09 -0.70
CA PHE A 112 -13.25 10.02 -0.29
C PHE A 112 -13.05 11.12 -1.34
N LEU A 113 -12.85 10.76 -2.61
CA LEU A 113 -12.67 11.72 -3.70
C LEU A 113 -13.90 12.62 -3.85
N ALA A 114 -15.12 12.07 -3.78
CA ALA A 114 -16.34 12.85 -3.85
C ALA A 114 -16.42 13.93 -2.76
N ARG A 115 -16.00 13.62 -1.51
CA ARG A 115 -15.92 14.60 -0.42
C ARG A 115 -14.90 15.70 -0.69
N LEU A 116 -13.78 15.40 -1.35
CA LEU A 116 -12.76 16.40 -1.70
C LEU A 116 -13.21 17.36 -2.80
N TYR A 117 -14.01 16.88 -3.75
CA TYR A 117 -14.53 17.72 -4.83
C TYR A 117 -15.81 18.47 -4.46
N ALA A 118 -16.41 18.14 -3.31
CA ALA A 118 -17.57 18.85 -2.76
C ALA A 118 -17.18 20.00 -1.81
N SER A 119 -15.89 20.12 -1.45
CA SER A 119 -15.34 21.14 -0.54
C SER A 119 -14.73 22.35 -1.26
#